data_AF-A0A3N2M1A8-F1
#
_entry.id   AF-A0A3N2M1A8-F1
#
_cell.length_a   1.000
_cell.length_b   1.000
_cell.length_c   1.000
_cell.angle_alpha   90.00
_cell.angle_beta   90.00
_cell.angle_gamma   90.00
#
_symmetry.space_group_name_H-M   'P 1'
#
loop_
_entity.id
_entity.type
_entity.pdbx_description
1 polymer ?
#
loop_
_entity_poly.entity_id
_entity_poly.type
_entity_poly.pdbx_seq_one_letter_code
_entity_poly.pdbx_strand_id
1 'polypeptide(L)'
;MRIIFNLLAFAAVTLGFCGCESPSKLAGAIEGTWSGAPKTLSNQTDGIITGVDSYVFTKTAPTEGVVVVSTMLSLNEALPGDSSIIQPISLTAAAKVTAQGSWVATDDDEISLTIDPTTIEISIDPQAVVLETSLLNGEDEDVASTLKPDVVERVKKQIARIVTVKYLDLKHFDDIKIKDGRMKYEVGKEHFIMSRQGAAAN
;
A
#
# COMPACT_ATOMS: atom_id res chain seq x y z
N MET A 1 48.38 69.33 -1.91
CA MET A 1 48.43 68.28 -0.88
C MET A 1 47.45 67.19 -1.28
N ARG A 2 47.97 66.02 -1.68
CA ARG A 2 47.20 64.84 -2.08
C ARG A 2 46.65 64.14 -0.83
N ILE A 3 45.37 63.82 -0.79
CA ILE A 3 44.84 62.76 0.08
C ILE A 3 43.95 61.89 -0.78
N ILE A 4 44.47 60.71 -1.12
CA ILE A 4 43.76 59.56 -1.68
C ILE A 4 43.28 58.78 -0.45
N PHE A 5 41.98 58.44 -0.36
CA PHE A 5 41.54 57.32 0.46
C PHE A 5 40.34 56.61 -0.18
N ASN A 6 40.40 55.29 -0.08
CA ASN A 6 39.79 54.27 -0.93
C ASN A 6 38.32 53.94 -0.62
N LEU A 7 37.71 53.31 -1.62
CA LEU A 7 36.62 52.32 -1.62
C LEU A 7 36.09 51.84 -0.26
N LEU A 8 34.76 51.82 -0.14
CA LEU A 8 34.03 50.75 0.53
C LEU A 8 32.78 50.41 -0.28
N ALA A 9 32.86 49.30 -1.01
CA ALA A 9 31.73 48.64 -1.65
C ALA A 9 30.96 47.86 -0.58
N PHE A 10 29.71 48.25 -0.32
CA PHE A 10 28.76 47.42 0.43
C PHE A 10 28.09 46.47 -0.57
N ALA A 11 28.76 45.36 -0.88
CA ALA A 11 28.08 44.21 -1.46
C ALA A 11 27.33 43.50 -0.33
N ALA A 12 26.06 43.85 -0.15
CA ALA A 12 25.15 43.06 0.67
C ALA A 12 24.97 41.71 -0.02
N VAL A 13 25.80 40.73 0.33
CA VAL A 13 25.55 39.32 0.04
C VAL A 13 24.36 38.94 0.92
N THR A 14 23.15 39.08 0.37
CA THR A 14 22.00 38.34 0.86
C THR A 14 22.35 36.87 0.66
N LEU A 15 22.83 36.23 1.72
CA LEU A 15 22.78 34.79 1.85
C LEU A 15 21.28 34.43 1.78
N GLY A 16 20.81 34.17 0.56
CA GLY A 16 19.54 33.50 0.37
C GLY A 16 19.64 32.21 1.16
N PHE A 17 18.84 32.08 2.22
CA PHE A 17 18.53 30.80 2.80
C PHE A 17 17.91 29.97 1.68
N CYS A 18 18.72 29.17 0.98
CA CYS A 18 18.20 28.10 0.15
C CYS A 18 17.41 27.20 1.09
N GLY A 19 16.09 27.29 1.03
CA GLY A 19 15.17 26.44 1.77
C GLY A 19 15.38 25.00 1.33
N CYS A 20 16.29 24.30 1.99
CA CYS A 20 16.46 22.84 1.93
C CYS A 20 15.51 22.14 2.93
N GLU A 21 14.52 22.88 3.47
CA GLU A 21 13.59 22.40 4.48
C GLU A 21 12.40 21.64 3.88
N SER A 22 12.07 21.80 2.59
CA SER A 22 10.85 21.23 1.99
C SER A 22 10.79 19.69 2.07
N PRO A 23 11.76 18.93 1.53
CA PRO A 23 11.64 17.47 1.50
C PRO A 23 11.88 16.86 2.88
N SER A 24 12.73 17.49 3.70
CA SER A 24 12.96 17.04 5.09
C SER A 24 11.72 17.23 5.96
N LYS A 25 10.96 18.31 5.74
CA LYS A 25 9.69 18.56 6.44
C LYS A 25 8.63 17.54 6.04
N LEU A 26 8.51 17.24 4.74
CA LEU A 26 7.62 16.17 4.27
C LEU A 26 8.02 14.81 4.87
N ALA A 27 9.31 14.46 4.81
CA ALA A 27 9.85 13.24 5.37
C ALA A 27 9.51 13.06 6.86
N GLY A 28 9.56 14.14 7.65
CA GLY A 28 9.10 14.13 9.04
C GLY A 28 7.57 13.99 9.17
N ALA A 29 6.79 14.60 8.29
CA ALA A 29 5.34 14.56 8.34
C ALA A 29 4.76 13.19 7.94
N ILE A 30 5.37 12.50 6.97
CA ILE A 30 4.89 11.18 6.51
C ILE A 30 5.25 10.05 7.48
N GLU A 31 6.28 10.22 8.31
CA GLU A 31 6.77 9.20 9.25
C GLU A 31 5.63 8.64 10.13
N GLY A 32 5.61 7.32 10.29
CA GLY A 32 4.59 6.60 11.06
C GLY A 32 3.69 5.70 10.21
N THR A 33 2.58 5.26 10.81
CA THR A 33 1.65 4.30 10.21
C THR A 33 0.42 4.98 9.63
N TRP A 34 0.04 4.58 8.43
CA TRP A 34 -1.10 5.12 7.68
C TRP A 34 -1.95 3.99 7.13
N SER A 35 -3.28 4.09 7.22
CA SER A 35 -4.20 3.11 6.67
C SER A 35 -5.28 3.75 5.80
N GLY A 36 -5.58 3.11 4.67
CA GLY A 36 -6.54 3.59 3.69
C GLY A 36 -7.95 3.10 3.96
N ALA A 37 -8.89 3.58 3.15
CA ALA A 37 -10.23 2.99 3.08
C ALA A 37 -10.21 1.69 2.24
N PRO A 38 -11.16 0.77 2.45
CA PRO A 38 -11.35 -0.37 1.56
C PRO A 38 -11.53 0.07 0.10
N LYS A 39 -10.85 -0.61 -0.81
CA LYS A 39 -10.97 -0.42 -2.27
C LYS A 39 -11.13 -1.75 -2.98
N THR A 40 -11.90 -1.76 -4.06
CA THR A 40 -11.99 -2.91 -4.96
C THR A 40 -10.70 -3.01 -5.78
N LEU A 41 -10.00 -4.14 -5.68
CA LEU A 41 -8.78 -4.42 -6.44
C LEU A 41 -9.06 -5.25 -7.70
N SER A 42 -10.13 -6.03 -7.68
CA SER A 42 -10.62 -6.78 -8.83
C SER A 42 -12.13 -6.94 -8.74
N ASN A 43 -12.81 -6.79 -9.87
CA ASN A 43 -14.24 -7.02 -10.01
C ASN A 43 -14.46 -7.80 -11.30
N GLN A 44 -14.61 -9.12 -11.17
CA GLN A 44 -14.85 -10.03 -12.28
C GLN A 44 -16.25 -10.59 -12.16
N THR A 45 -16.76 -11.19 -13.24
CA THR A 45 -18.08 -11.85 -13.25
C THR A 45 -18.25 -12.83 -12.10
N ASP A 46 -17.15 -13.54 -11.76
CA ASP A 46 -17.17 -14.63 -10.79
C ASP A 46 -16.73 -14.19 -9.40
N GLY A 47 -16.46 -12.90 -9.17
CA GLY A 47 -16.27 -12.37 -7.83
C GLY A 47 -15.47 -11.08 -7.68
N ILE A 48 -15.34 -10.67 -6.43
CA ILE A 48 -14.83 -9.37 -6.01
C ILE A 48 -13.70 -9.55 -5.00
N ILE A 49 -12.61 -8.81 -5.22
CA ILE A 49 -11.51 -8.67 -4.29
C ILE A 49 -11.49 -7.24 -3.78
N THR A 50 -11.57 -7.10 -2.47
CA THR A 50 -11.40 -5.81 -1.78
C THR A 50 -10.12 -5.82 -0.94
N GLY A 51 -9.48 -4.66 -0.82
CA GLY A 51 -8.25 -4.50 -0.07
C GLY A 51 -8.24 -3.24 0.77
N VAL A 52 -7.63 -3.33 1.95
CA VAL A 52 -7.27 -2.18 2.79
C VAL A 52 -5.75 -2.11 2.88
N ASP A 53 -5.19 -1.00 2.41
CA ASP A 53 -3.76 -0.76 2.45
C ASP A 53 -3.33 -0.13 3.77
N SER A 54 -2.13 -0.48 4.21
CA SER A 54 -1.42 0.16 5.31
C SER A 54 0.05 0.36 4.93
N TYR A 55 0.58 1.55 5.22
CA TYR A 55 2.00 1.86 5.06
C TYR A 55 2.59 2.18 6.43
N VAL A 56 3.80 1.68 6.68
CA VAL A 56 4.62 2.09 7.81
C VAL A 56 5.87 2.75 7.24
N PHE A 57 5.93 4.08 7.30
CA PHE A 57 7.09 4.85 6.88
C PHE A 57 8.03 5.06 8.07
N THR A 58 9.25 4.55 7.96
CA THR A 58 10.30 4.73 8.97
C THR A 58 11.43 5.53 8.36
N LYS A 59 11.71 6.70 8.90
CA LYS A 59 12.76 7.58 8.40
C LYS A 59 14.15 7.03 8.79
N THR A 60 15.07 6.97 7.84
CA THR A 60 16.46 6.52 8.08
C THR A 60 17.50 7.60 7.79
N ALA A 61 17.13 8.64 7.05
CA ALA A 61 17.93 9.85 6.84
C ALA A 61 17.01 11.08 6.72
N PRO A 62 17.52 12.31 6.59
CA PRO A 62 16.70 13.53 6.60
C PRO A 62 15.53 13.54 5.60
N THR A 63 15.70 12.93 4.43
CA THR A 63 14.73 12.95 3.32
C THR A 63 14.34 11.56 2.83
N GLU A 64 14.72 10.48 3.52
CA GLU A 64 14.53 9.11 3.03
C GLU A 64 14.33 8.11 4.16
N GLY A 65 13.83 6.94 3.78
CA GLY A 65 13.52 5.88 4.73
C GLY A 65 13.20 4.55 4.10
N VAL A 66 12.76 3.65 4.96
CA VAL A 66 12.17 2.36 4.58
C VAL A 66 10.67 2.40 4.74
N VAL A 67 9.96 1.60 3.94
CA VAL A 67 8.52 1.43 4.02
C VAL A 67 8.17 -0.04 4.14
N VAL A 68 7.19 -0.35 4.99
CA VAL A 68 6.48 -1.63 4.96
C VAL A 68 5.08 -1.39 4.43
N VAL A 69 4.74 -2.02 3.32
CA VAL A 69 3.40 -1.99 2.71
C VAL A 69 2.67 -3.26 3.12
N SER A 70 1.46 -3.12 3.63
CA SER A 70 0.57 -4.24 3.96
C SER A 70 -0.78 -4.05 3.29
N THR A 71 -1.31 -5.11 2.69
CA THR A 71 -2.69 -5.12 2.17
C THR A 71 -3.46 -6.24 2.85
N MET A 72 -4.54 -5.89 3.56
CA MET A 72 -5.51 -6.86 4.05
C MET A 72 -6.58 -7.06 2.97
N LEU A 73 -6.77 -8.30 2.53
CA LEU A 73 -7.63 -8.66 1.41
C LEU A 73 -8.83 -9.46 1.89
N SER A 74 -9.98 -9.18 1.29
CA SER A 74 -11.18 -10.02 1.37
C SER A 74 -11.62 -10.40 -0.05
N LEU A 75 -11.76 -11.70 -0.26
CA LEU A 75 -12.18 -12.36 -1.49
C LEU A 75 -13.60 -12.90 -1.32
N ASN A 76 -14.48 -12.63 -2.28
CA ASN A 76 -15.78 -13.28 -2.38
C ASN A 76 -15.98 -13.70 -3.84
N GLU A 77 -16.01 -15.01 -4.10
CA GLU A 77 -16.07 -15.58 -5.45
C GLU A 77 -17.07 -16.74 -5.53
N ALA A 78 -17.61 -16.96 -6.73
CA ALA A 78 -18.33 -18.18 -7.08
C ALA A 78 -17.42 -19.07 -7.91
N LEU A 79 -17.20 -20.31 -7.46
CA LEU A 79 -16.49 -21.31 -8.24
C LEU A 79 -17.49 -22.00 -9.16
N PRO A 80 -17.28 -21.98 -10.50
CA PRO A 80 -18.16 -22.68 -11.41
C PRO A 80 -18.14 -24.17 -11.11
N GLY A 81 -19.31 -24.81 -11.20
CA GLY A 81 -19.41 -26.26 -11.13
C GLY A 81 -18.69 -26.91 -12.31
N ASP A 82 -18.03 -28.05 -12.06
CA ASP A 82 -17.42 -28.90 -13.09
C ASP A 82 -18.11 -30.27 -13.14
N SER A 83 -17.57 -31.25 -13.88
CA SER A 83 -18.14 -32.60 -13.95
C SER A 83 -18.22 -33.35 -12.60
N SER A 84 -17.56 -32.85 -11.54
CA SER A 84 -17.60 -33.36 -10.16
C SER A 84 -18.42 -32.48 -9.20
N ILE A 85 -18.72 -31.24 -9.58
CA ILE A 85 -19.43 -30.24 -8.77
C ILE A 85 -20.67 -29.77 -9.55
N ILE A 86 -21.85 -30.28 -9.16
CA ILE A 86 -23.12 -30.05 -9.88
C ILE A 86 -23.63 -28.60 -9.76
N GLN A 87 -23.17 -27.85 -8.75
CA GLN A 87 -23.65 -26.48 -8.46
C GLN A 87 -22.50 -25.54 -8.07
N PRO A 88 -22.61 -24.23 -8.34
CA PRO A 88 -21.58 -23.27 -7.95
C PRO A 88 -21.29 -23.31 -6.44
N ILE A 89 -20.01 -23.21 -6.07
CA ILE A 89 -19.56 -23.14 -4.67
C ILE A 89 -19.22 -21.69 -4.34
N SER A 90 -19.79 -21.16 -3.26
CA SER A 90 -19.41 -19.84 -2.76
C SER A 90 -18.08 -19.95 -2.01
N LEU A 91 -17.10 -19.13 -2.38
CA LEU A 91 -15.79 -19.02 -1.76
C LEU A 91 -15.65 -17.66 -1.09
N THR A 92 -15.38 -17.67 0.20
CA THR A 92 -14.86 -16.50 0.90
C THR A 92 -13.45 -16.78 1.43
N ALA A 93 -12.56 -15.81 1.34
CA ALA A 93 -11.21 -15.92 1.88
C ALA A 93 -10.70 -14.57 2.39
N ALA A 94 -9.84 -14.63 3.40
CA ALA A 94 -9.06 -13.48 3.87
C ALA A 94 -7.56 -13.74 3.70
N ALA A 95 -6.84 -12.71 3.30
CA ALA A 95 -5.39 -12.78 3.16
C ALA A 95 -4.73 -11.49 3.63
N LYS A 96 -3.47 -11.60 4.01
CA LYS A 96 -2.57 -10.48 4.28
C LYS A 96 -1.38 -10.59 3.34
N VAL A 97 -1.09 -9.51 2.64
CA VAL A 97 0.12 -9.39 1.83
C VAL A 97 1.01 -8.31 2.41
N THR A 98 2.30 -8.59 2.57
CA THR A 98 3.29 -7.62 3.05
C THR A 98 4.45 -7.52 2.08
N ALA A 99 5.01 -6.33 1.92
CA ALA A 99 6.25 -6.09 1.18
C ALA A 99 7.05 -4.97 1.85
N GLN A 100 8.36 -5.01 1.64
CA GLN A 100 9.29 -3.98 2.10
C GLN A 100 9.79 -3.16 0.92
N GLY A 101 10.21 -1.94 1.21
CA GLY A 101 10.76 -1.03 0.22
C GLY A 101 11.48 0.14 0.85
N SER A 102 11.87 1.07 -0.01
CA SER A 102 12.42 2.36 0.37
C SER A 102 11.58 3.50 -0.18
N TRP A 103 11.74 4.67 0.43
CA TRP A 103 11.13 5.91 -0.04
C TRP A 103 12.10 7.07 0.10
N VAL A 104 11.91 8.07 -0.76
CA VAL A 104 12.67 9.33 -0.74
C VAL A 104 11.68 10.47 -0.98
N ALA A 105 11.67 11.47 -0.10
CA ALA A 105 11.00 12.73 -0.35
C ALA A 105 11.78 13.52 -1.40
N THR A 106 11.13 13.81 -2.53
CA THR A 106 11.74 14.46 -3.70
C THR A 106 11.43 15.96 -3.77
N ASP A 107 10.32 16.39 -3.16
CA ASP A 107 9.96 17.81 -2.97
C ASP A 107 9.16 18.03 -1.68
N ASP A 108 8.48 19.18 -1.51
CA ASP A 108 7.63 19.49 -0.35
C ASP A 108 6.35 18.66 -0.24
N ASP A 109 5.87 18.07 -1.33
CA ASP A 109 4.67 17.23 -1.36
C ASP A 109 4.78 15.98 -2.24
N GLU A 110 5.99 15.55 -2.59
CA GLU A 110 6.25 14.38 -3.43
C GLU A 110 7.17 13.36 -2.75
N ILE A 111 6.86 12.07 -2.88
CA ILE A 111 7.79 10.97 -2.57
C ILE A 111 7.93 9.98 -3.72
N SER A 112 9.14 9.49 -3.93
CA SER A 112 9.40 8.30 -4.74
C SER A 112 9.41 7.05 -3.86
N LEU A 113 8.78 5.97 -4.34
CA LEU A 113 8.65 4.69 -3.65
C LEU A 113 9.32 3.59 -4.49
N THR A 114 10.05 2.70 -3.84
CA THR A 114 10.60 1.50 -4.49
C THR A 114 10.29 0.29 -3.63
N ILE A 115 9.41 -0.58 -4.11
CA ILE A 115 9.07 -1.84 -3.45
C ILE A 115 10.00 -2.94 -3.94
N ASP A 116 10.56 -3.71 -3.02
CA ASP A 116 11.35 -4.90 -3.35
C ASP A 116 10.40 -6.09 -3.56
N PRO A 117 10.19 -6.56 -4.81
CA PRO A 117 9.26 -7.66 -5.07
C PRO A 117 9.73 -8.99 -4.46
N THR A 118 11.00 -9.13 -4.11
CA THR A 118 11.52 -10.35 -3.46
C THR A 118 11.10 -10.47 -2.00
N THR A 119 10.62 -9.37 -1.40
CA THR A 119 10.13 -9.31 -0.02
C THR A 119 8.62 -9.50 0.10
N ILE A 120 7.92 -9.77 -1.02
CA ILE A 120 6.48 -10.00 -1.00
C ILE A 120 6.17 -11.32 -0.29
N GLU A 121 5.48 -11.21 0.83
CA GLU A 121 4.96 -12.34 1.58
C GLU A 121 3.43 -12.35 1.53
N ILE A 122 2.85 -13.51 1.23
CA ILE A 122 1.40 -13.70 1.14
C ILE A 122 1.01 -14.74 2.19
N SER A 123 0.22 -14.31 3.16
CA SER A 123 -0.39 -15.16 4.17
C SER A 123 -1.89 -15.26 3.92
N ILE A 124 -2.39 -16.48 3.77
CA ILE A 124 -3.82 -16.76 3.73
C ILE A 124 -4.18 -17.37 5.08
N ASP A 125 -5.26 -16.89 5.69
CA ASP A 125 -5.81 -17.56 6.86
C ASP A 125 -6.65 -18.76 6.39
N PRO A 126 -6.19 -20.01 6.57
CA PRO A 126 -6.91 -21.19 6.10
C PRO A 126 -8.23 -21.40 6.86
N GLN A 127 -8.39 -20.79 8.05
CA GLN A 127 -9.66 -20.80 8.80
C GLN A 127 -10.65 -19.78 8.24
N ALA A 128 -10.16 -18.68 7.66
CA ALA A 128 -10.99 -17.71 6.97
C ALA A 128 -11.41 -18.14 5.55
N VAL A 129 -10.93 -19.30 5.07
CA VAL A 129 -11.41 -19.89 3.82
C VAL A 129 -12.67 -20.69 4.09
N VAL A 130 -13.79 -20.22 3.56
CA VAL A 130 -15.09 -20.89 3.65
C VAL A 130 -15.56 -21.27 2.25
N LEU A 131 -15.93 -22.54 2.11
CA LEU A 131 -16.58 -23.08 0.92
C LEU A 131 -18.01 -23.42 1.31
N GLU A 132 -18.98 -22.67 0.80
CA GLU A 132 -20.39 -22.96 1.03
C GLU A 132 -20.95 -23.75 -0.16
N THR A 133 -21.36 -24.99 0.09
CA THR A 133 -22.06 -25.88 -0.84
C THR A 133 -23.55 -25.91 -0.48
N SER A 134 -24.41 -25.94 -1.50
CA SER A 134 -25.87 -26.07 -1.33
C SER A 134 -26.35 -27.47 -1.73
N LEU A 135 -25.67 -28.53 -1.29
CA LEU A 135 -26.04 -29.90 -1.63
C LEU A 135 -26.85 -30.53 -0.48
N LEU A 136 -27.95 -31.20 -0.82
CA LEU A 136 -29.03 -31.57 0.11
C LEU A 136 -28.69 -32.74 1.06
N ASN A 137 -27.51 -33.36 0.93
CA ASN A 137 -27.17 -34.63 1.55
C ASN A 137 -25.76 -34.47 2.18
N GLY A 138 -25.59 -34.83 3.46
CA GLY A 138 -24.39 -34.59 4.30
C GLY A 138 -23.04 -35.18 3.87
N GLU A 139 -22.78 -35.29 2.57
CA GLU A 139 -21.47 -35.47 1.93
C GLU A 139 -20.66 -34.15 1.87
N ASP A 140 -21.24 -33.03 2.35
CA ASP A 140 -20.67 -31.67 2.28
C ASP A 140 -19.30 -31.50 2.94
N GLU A 141 -19.08 -32.06 4.14
CA GLU A 141 -17.82 -31.85 4.87
C GLU A 141 -16.61 -32.53 4.20
N ASP A 142 -16.81 -33.67 3.54
CA ASP A 142 -15.73 -34.46 2.95
C ASP A 142 -15.22 -33.85 1.63
N VAL A 143 -16.15 -33.32 0.82
CA VAL A 143 -15.82 -32.61 -0.43
C VAL A 143 -15.15 -31.26 -0.12
N ALA A 144 -15.69 -30.48 0.81
CA ALA A 144 -15.13 -29.19 1.17
C ALA A 144 -13.71 -29.31 1.76
N SER A 145 -13.48 -30.31 2.62
CA SER A 145 -12.16 -30.56 3.21
C SER A 145 -11.13 -31.05 2.18
N THR A 146 -11.56 -31.83 1.18
CA THR A 146 -10.71 -32.29 0.08
C THR A 146 -10.32 -31.16 -0.88
N LEU A 147 -11.25 -30.24 -1.20
CA LEU A 147 -11.00 -29.15 -2.14
C LEU A 147 -10.21 -27.98 -1.52
N LYS A 148 -10.27 -27.81 -0.20
CA LYS A 148 -9.71 -26.64 0.49
C LYS A 148 -8.22 -26.37 0.18
N PRO A 149 -7.30 -27.36 0.16
CA PRO A 149 -5.90 -27.11 -0.15
C PRO A 149 -5.67 -26.55 -1.55
N ASP A 150 -6.35 -27.11 -2.56
CA ASP A 150 -6.23 -26.66 -3.95
C ASP A 150 -6.84 -25.27 -4.16
N VAL A 151 -7.96 -24.99 -3.48
CA VAL A 151 -8.58 -23.65 -3.44
C VAL A 151 -7.63 -22.63 -2.82
N VAL A 152 -7.00 -22.95 -1.67
CA VAL A 152 -6.03 -22.06 -1.01
C VAL A 152 -4.88 -21.72 -1.95
N GLU A 153 -4.31 -22.71 -2.63
CA GLU A 153 -3.20 -22.51 -3.55
C GLU A 153 -3.62 -21.68 -4.79
N ARG A 154 -4.83 -21.88 -5.31
CA ARG A 154 -5.39 -21.06 -6.40
C ARG A 154 -5.54 -19.60 -5.96
N VAL A 155 -6.16 -19.38 -4.80
CA VAL A 155 -6.35 -18.03 -4.22
C VAL A 155 -5.00 -17.34 -4.01
N LYS A 156 -4.00 -18.07 -3.50
CA LYS A 156 -2.64 -17.55 -3.32
C LYS A 156 -2.03 -17.04 -4.62
N LYS A 157 -2.14 -17.83 -5.70
CA LYS A 157 -1.64 -17.44 -7.03
C LYS A 157 -2.37 -16.23 -7.61
N GLN A 158 -3.68 -16.15 -7.43
CA GLN A 158 -4.49 -15.03 -7.88
C GLN A 158 -4.12 -13.74 -7.14
N ILE A 159 -4.04 -13.80 -5.81
CA ILE A 159 -3.63 -12.68 -4.96
C ILE A 159 -2.21 -12.23 -5.32
N ALA A 160 -1.28 -13.16 -5.52
CA ALA A 160 0.09 -12.85 -5.92
C ALA A 160 0.11 -12.02 -7.21
N ARG A 161 -0.62 -12.43 -8.25
CA ARG A 161 -0.67 -11.67 -9.51
C ARG A 161 -1.22 -10.26 -9.32
N ILE A 162 -2.34 -10.11 -8.62
CA ILE A 162 -3.00 -8.81 -8.43
C ILE A 162 -2.10 -7.87 -7.63
N VAL A 163 -1.52 -8.35 -6.53
CA VAL A 163 -0.72 -7.51 -5.65
C VAL A 163 0.65 -7.20 -6.25
N THR A 164 1.27 -8.12 -6.99
CA THR A 164 2.52 -7.81 -7.71
C THR A 164 2.31 -6.69 -8.71
N VAL A 165 1.25 -6.71 -9.52
CA VAL A 165 0.96 -5.60 -10.45
C VAL A 165 0.75 -4.30 -9.68
N LYS A 166 -0.09 -4.32 -8.64
CA LYS A 166 -0.35 -3.16 -7.78
C LYS A 166 0.94 -2.56 -7.20
N TYR A 167 1.82 -3.38 -6.63
CA TYR A 167 3.04 -2.90 -5.99
C TYR A 167 4.09 -2.41 -6.99
N LEU A 168 4.10 -2.95 -8.22
CA LEU A 168 4.95 -2.42 -9.30
C LEU A 168 4.46 -1.05 -9.82
N ASP A 169 3.16 -0.76 -9.70
CA ASP A 169 2.58 0.53 -10.08
C ASP A 169 2.76 1.60 -8.99
N LEU A 170 2.99 1.21 -7.73
CA LEU A 170 3.33 2.12 -6.63
C LEU A 170 4.76 2.64 -6.74
N LYS A 171 4.96 3.65 -7.59
CA LYS A 171 6.29 4.24 -7.85
C LYS A 171 6.46 5.64 -7.26
N HIS A 172 5.37 6.40 -7.18
CA HIS A 172 5.43 7.81 -6.87
C HIS A 172 4.11 8.27 -6.25
N PHE A 173 4.20 9.02 -5.16
CA PHE A 173 3.05 9.70 -4.56
C PHE A 173 3.24 11.20 -4.77
N ASP A 174 2.28 11.80 -5.47
CA ASP A 174 2.22 13.22 -5.77
C ASP A 174 1.25 13.95 -4.83
N ASP A 175 1.35 15.28 -4.77
CA ASP A 175 0.32 16.16 -4.19
C ASP A 175 0.01 15.84 -2.70
N ILE A 176 1.01 15.39 -1.93
CA ILE A 176 0.87 14.92 -0.55
C ILE A 176 0.47 16.07 0.37
N LYS A 177 -0.75 15.98 0.93
CA LYS A 177 -1.30 16.95 1.89
C LYS A 177 -1.66 16.26 3.18
N ILE A 178 -0.95 16.57 4.26
CA ILE A 178 -1.19 16.02 5.59
C ILE A 178 -1.82 17.05 6.50
N LYS A 179 -3.00 16.74 7.03
CA LYS A 179 -3.71 17.59 7.99
C LYS A 179 -4.64 16.76 8.88
N ASP A 180 -4.69 17.08 10.17
CA ASP A 180 -5.60 16.47 11.15
C ASP A 180 -5.57 14.92 11.14
N GLY A 181 -4.36 14.34 11.06
CA GLY A 181 -4.17 12.89 11.01
C GLY A 181 -4.63 12.23 9.70
N ARG A 182 -4.91 13.01 8.65
CA ARG A 182 -5.25 12.50 7.31
C ARG A 182 -4.18 12.90 6.31
N MET A 183 -3.78 11.95 5.47
CA MET A 183 -2.91 12.16 4.32
C MET A 183 -3.76 12.01 3.06
N LYS A 184 -3.78 13.05 2.23
CA LYS A 184 -4.24 12.96 0.84
C LYS A 184 -3.02 12.89 -0.05
N TYR A 185 -3.07 12.09 -1.10
CA TYR A 185 -2.00 11.98 -2.09
C TYR A 185 -2.56 11.44 -3.39
N GLU A 186 -1.77 11.53 -4.44
CA GLU A 186 -2.10 11.05 -5.77
C GLU A 186 -1.11 9.98 -6.19
N VAL A 187 -1.59 8.97 -6.93
CA VAL A 187 -0.74 8.03 -7.65
C VAL A 187 -1.17 8.08 -9.11
N GLY A 188 -0.33 8.66 -9.96
CA GLY A 188 -0.68 8.91 -11.36
C GLY A 188 -1.81 9.94 -11.49
N LYS A 189 -3.06 9.48 -11.65
CA LYS A 189 -4.26 10.34 -11.72
C LYS A 189 -5.31 10.00 -10.68
N GLU A 190 -5.03 9.04 -9.82
CA GLU A 190 -5.97 8.58 -8.81
C GLU A 190 -5.68 9.25 -7.48
N HIS A 191 -6.72 9.74 -6.81
CA HIS A 191 -6.60 10.33 -5.49
C HIS A 191 -6.84 9.29 -4.39
N PHE A 192 -6.04 9.39 -3.33
CA PHE A 192 -6.08 8.51 -2.17
C PHE A 192 -6.19 9.33 -0.89
N ILE A 193 -6.80 8.71 0.12
CA ILE A 193 -6.87 9.25 1.48
C ILE A 193 -6.47 8.13 2.43
N MET A 194 -5.57 8.45 3.36
CA MET A 194 -5.19 7.59 4.46
C MET A 194 -5.33 8.31 5.79
N SER A 195 -5.60 7.54 6.82
CA SER A 195 -5.67 8.01 8.21
C SER A 195 -4.48 7.48 8.99
N ARG A 196 -3.86 8.34 9.79
CA ARG A 196 -2.77 7.97 10.69
C ARG A 196 -3.26 6.96 11.72
N GLN A 197 -2.45 5.94 11.99
CA GLN A 197 -2.71 4.92 13.00
C GLN A 197 -1.82 5.18 14.22
N GLY A 198 -2.41 5.20 15.42
CA GLY A 198 -1.70 5.54 16.65
C GLY A 198 -1.56 7.06 16.90
N ALA A 199 -0.94 7.44 18.02
CA ALA A 199 -0.66 8.84 18.33
C ALA A 199 0.42 9.40 17.39
N ALA A 200 0.30 10.67 16.99
CA ALA A 200 1.33 11.34 16.21
C ALA A 200 2.66 11.31 16.97
N ALA A 201 3.78 11.02 16.28
CA ALA A 201 5.10 11.24 16.86
C ALA A 201 5.22 12.75 17.15
N ASN A 202 5.43 13.09 18.42
CA ASN A 202 5.65 14.45 18.89
C ASN A 202 7.04 14.95 18.48
#